data_AF-A0A0U1DWZ4-F1
#
_entry.id   AF-A0A0U1DWZ4-F1
#
_cell.length_a   1.000
_cell.length_b   1.000
_cell.length_c   1.000
_cell.angle_alpha   90.00
_cell.angle_beta   90.00
_cell.angle_gamma   90.00
#
_symmetry.space_group_name_H-M   'P 1'
#
loop_
_entity.id
_entity.type
_entity.pdbx_description
1 polymer ?
#
loop_
_entity_poly.entity_id
_entity_poly.type
_entity_poly.pdbx_seq_one_letter_code
_entity_poly.pdbx_strand_id
1 'polypeptide(L)'
;MSEYRLEDLARISGVSARNIRAYRERGLLDSPRRVGRSAYYGERHLAQLTAISQLLAKGFNSAHIAEFFAGLRSGKDLSEASGSTRRTGADQTHRRST
;
A
#
# COMPACT_ATOMS: atom_id res chain seq x y z
N MET A 1 14.69 4.13 -7.43
CA MET A 1 13.84 2.94 -7.24
C MET A 1 14.67 1.87 -6.56
N SER A 2 14.82 1.98 -5.25
CA SER A 2 15.54 0.98 -4.47
C SER A 2 14.59 -0.15 -4.09
N GLU A 3 14.84 -1.37 -4.59
CA GLU A 3 14.07 -2.56 -4.25
C GLU A 3 14.80 -3.33 -3.14
N TYR A 4 14.12 -3.52 -2.01
CA TYR A 4 14.63 -4.19 -0.82
C TYR A 4 13.96 -5.54 -0.62
N ARG A 5 14.71 -6.54 -0.19
CA ARG A 5 14.12 -7.80 0.30
C ARG A 5 13.54 -7.59 1.70
N LEU A 6 12.73 -8.54 2.16
CA LEU A 6 12.14 -8.50 3.50
C LEU A 6 13.20 -8.33 4.61
N GLU A 7 14.34 -9.01 4.48
CA GLU A 7 15.42 -8.97 5.46
C GLU A 7 16.16 -7.63 5.47
N ASP A 8 16.49 -7.09 4.29
CA ASP A 8 17.04 -5.74 4.15
C ASP A 8 16.09 -4.68 4.71
N LEU A 9 14.80 -4.78 4.37
CA LEU A 9 13.79 -3.86 4.88
C LEU A 9 13.72 -3.90 6.40
N ALA A 10 13.80 -5.10 7.00
CA ALA A 10 13.81 -5.26 8.45
C ALA A 10 15.03 -4.60 9.09
N ARG A 11 16.21 -4.80 8.49
CA ARG A 11 17.47 -4.22 8.97
C ARG A 11 17.47 -2.69 8.88
N ILE A 12 17.00 -2.14 7.77
CA ILE A 12 17.01 -0.69 7.52
C ILE A 12 15.95 0.02 8.37
N SER A 13 14.74 -0.55 8.48
CA SER A 13 13.65 0.06 9.25
C SER A 13 13.74 -0.16 10.76
N GLY A 14 14.58 -1.10 11.21
CA GLY A 14 14.63 -1.55 12.61
C GLY A 14 13.40 -2.36 13.03
N VAL A 15 12.50 -2.70 12.11
CA VAL A 15 11.30 -3.50 12.38
C VAL A 15 11.57 -4.96 12.03
N SER A 16 11.31 -5.88 12.94
CA SER A 16 11.50 -7.31 12.70
C SER A 16 10.68 -7.81 11.50
N ALA A 17 11.22 -8.74 10.72
CA ALA A 17 10.53 -9.36 9.58
C ALA A 17 9.15 -9.95 9.93
N ARG A 18 8.98 -10.46 11.16
CA ARG A 18 7.69 -10.92 11.71
C ARG A 18 6.65 -9.80 11.76
N ASN A 19 7.03 -8.62 12.26
CA ASN A 19 6.12 -7.47 12.34
C ASN A 19 5.79 -6.94 10.96
N ILE A 20 6.76 -6.89 10.04
CA ILE A 20 6.52 -6.49 8.64
C ILE A 20 5.47 -7.41 7.99
N ARG A 21 5.56 -8.73 8.19
CA ARG A 21 4.54 -9.68 7.70
C ARG A 21 3.18 -9.42 8.35
N ALA A 22 3.13 -9.25 9.67
CA ALA A 22 1.88 -8.96 10.38
C ALA A 22 1.23 -7.65 9.89
N TYR A 23 2.02 -6.60 9.63
CA TYR A 23 1.55 -5.33 9.09
C TYR A 23 1.05 -5.47 7.65
N ARG A 24 1.69 -6.31 6.83
CA ARG A 24 1.20 -6.64 5.49
C ARG A 24 -0.12 -7.40 5.54
N GLU A 25 -0.24 -8.41 6.40
CA GLU A 25 -1.47 -9.20 6.54
C GLU A 25 -2.65 -8.36 7.03
N ARG A 26 -2.39 -7.37 7.87
CA ARG A 26 -3.37 -6.38 8.34
C ARG A 26 -3.61 -5.23 7.36
N GLY A 27 -2.92 -5.22 6.21
CA GLY A 27 -3.05 -4.20 5.17
C GLY A 27 -2.42 -2.85 5.49
N LEU A 28 -1.59 -2.71 6.54
CA LEU A 28 -0.90 -1.44 6.86
C LEU A 28 0.14 -1.07 5.81
N LEU A 29 0.78 -2.07 5.21
CA LEU A 29 1.78 -1.91 4.16
C LEU A 29 1.14 -2.08 2.79
N ASP A 30 1.68 -1.34 1.81
CA ASP A 30 1.32 -1.54 0.41
C ASP A 30 1.70 -2.96 -0.05
N SER A 31 1.07 -3.42 -1.14
CA SER A 31 1.36 -4.77 -1.63
C SER A 31 2.77 -4.82 -2.20
N PRO A 32 3.65 -5.72 -1.71
CA PRO A 32 5.00 -5.81 -2.22
C PRO A 32 4.99 -6.33 -3.66
N ARG A 33 5.97 -5.88 -4.44
CA ARG A 33 6.17 -6.38 -5.80
C ARG A 33 6.65 -7.83 -5.71
N ARG A 34 5.85 -8.75 -6.24
CA ARG A 34 6.22 -10.18 -6.28
C ARG A 34 6.97 -10.45 -7.57
N VAL A 35 8.20 -10.93 -7.46
CA VAL A 35 9.02 -11.37 -8.59
C VAL A 35 9.38 -12.83 -8.35
N GLY A 36 8.70 -13.73 -9.06
CA GLY A 36 8.76 -15.17 -8.81
C GLY A 36 8.29 -15.54 -7.39
N ARG A 37 9.18 -16.16 -6.61
CA ARG A 37 8.92 -16.51 -5.19
C ARG A 37 9.34 -15.43 -4.20
N SER A 38 9.97 -14.36 -4.65
CA SER A 38 10.50 -13.31 -3.79
C SER A 38 9.58 -12.09 -3.74
N ALA A 39 9.47 -11.49 -2.56
CA ALA A 39 8.76 -10.23 -2.35
C ALA A 39 9.77 -9.08 -2.22
N TYR A 40 9.59 -8.05 -3.05
CA TYR A 40 10.41 -6.85 -3.09
C TYR A 40 9.62 -5.65 -2.58
N TYR A 41 10.29 -4.83 -1.78
CA TYR A 41 9.74 -3.67 -1.11
C TYR A 41 10.47 -2.43 -1.60
N GLY A 42 9.74 -1.45 -2.13
CA GLY A 42 10.30 -0.14 -2.47
C GLY A 42 10.38 0.84 -1.29
N GLU A 43 10.90 2.03 -1.57
CA GLU A 43 11.07 3.17 -0.65
C GLU A 43 9.76 3.59 0.04
N ARG A 44 8.61 3.40 -0.63
CA ARG A 44 7.29 3.68 -0.05
C ARG A 44 7.00 2.82 1.20
N HIS A 45 7.48 1.58 1.21
CA HIS A 45 7.35 0.70 2.38
C HIS A 45 8.26 1.15 3.53
N LEU A 46 9.46 1.67 3.23
CA LEU A 46 10.34 2.24 4.27
C LEU A 46 9.69 3.46 4.94
N ALA A 47 9.06 4.34 4.17
CA ALA A 47 8.35 5.48 4.71
C ALA A 47 7.19 5.04 5.63
N GLN A 48 6.41 4.03 5.22
CA GLN A 48 5.34 3.45 6.04
C GLN A 48 5.88 2.84 7.35
N LEU A 49 6.94 2.03 7.28
CA LEU A 49 7.54 1.40 8.46
C LEU A 49 8.13 2.43 9.42
N THR A 50 8.77 3.47 8.90
CA THR A 50 9.30 4.57 9.70
C THR A 50 8.19 5.31 10.44
N ALA A 51 7.08 5.62 9.76
CA ALA A 51 5.92 6.23 10.39
C ALA A 51 5.32 5.34 11.49
N ILE A 52 5.18 4.03 11.24
CA ILE A 52 4.71 3.07 12.23
C ILE A 52 5.64 3.05 13.45
N SER A 53 6.95 2.99 13.25
CA SER A 53 7.95 2.99 14.33
C SER A 53 7.86 4.25 15.20
N GLN A 54 7.72 5.43 14.58
CA GLN A 54 7.55 6.68 15.31
C GLN A 54 6.26 6.73 16.12
N LEU A 55 5.15 6.16 15.61
CA LEU A 55 3.89 6.09 16.35
C LEU A 55 3.98 5.10 17.52
N LEU A 56 4.62 3.95 17.34
CA LEU A 56 4.89 3.00 18.42
C LEU A 56 5.75 3.64 19.52
N ALA A 57 6.77 4.41 19.15
CA ALA A 57 7.62 5.13 20.10
C ALA A 57 6.86 6.19 20.92
N LYS A 58 5.75 6.71 20.39
CA LYS A 58 4.85 7.63 21.10
C LYS A 58 3.84 6.92 22.02
N GLY A 59 3.87 5.58 22.10
CA GLY A 59 2.98 4.78 22.93
C GLY A 59 1.70 4.31 22.25
N PHE A 60 1.56 4.51 20.93
CA PHE A 60 0.42 3.97 20.21
C PHE A 60 0.53 2.45 20.06
N ASN A 61 -0.60 1.75 20.10
CA ASN A 61 -0.63 0.32 19.86
C ASN A 61 -0.76 0.00 18.35
N SER A 62 -0.31 -1.19 17.95
CA SER A 62 -0.33 -1.60 16.54
C SER A 62 -1.73 -1.68 15.90
N ALA A 63 -2.79 -1.93 16.67
CA ALA A 63 -4.16 -1.95 16.18
C ALA A 63 -4.70 -0.55 15.91
N HIS A 64 -4.41 0.41 16.78
CA HIS A 64 -4.80 1.82 16.62
C HIS A 64 -4.06 2.45 15.42
N ILE A 65 -2.78 2.10 15.24
CA ILE A 65 -2.02 2.49 14.06
C ILE A 65 -2.63 1.87 12.79
N ALA A 66 -3.08 0.61 12.85
CA ALA A 66 -3.73 -0.04 11.72
C ALA A 66 -5.00 0.69 11.28
N GLU A 67 -5.84 1.06 12.24
CA GLU A 67 -7.08 1.80 12.02
C GLU A 67 -6.81 3.19 11.42
N PHE A 68 -5.82 3.91 11.95
CA PHE A 68 -5.40 5.21 11.40
C PHE A 68 -4.96 5.10 9.94
N PHE A 69 -4.12 4.12 9.61
CA PHE A 69 -3.67 3.89 8.23
C PHE A 69 -4.79 3.42 7.31
N ALA A 70 -5.74 2.63 7.81
CA ALA A 70 -6.93 2.23 7.06
C ALA A 70 -7.81 3.44 6.73
N GLY A 71 -8.07 4.33 7.70
CA GLY A 71 -8.80 5.57 7.48
C GLY A 71 -8.10 6.50 6.49
N LEU A 72 -6.77 6.63 6.58
CA LEU A 72 -5.98 7.43 5.65
C LEU A 72 -6.07 6.90 4.20
N ARG A 73 -6.05 5.57 4.02
CA ARG A 73 -6.24 4.95 2.71
C ARG A 73 -7.65 5.14 2.19
N SER A 74 -8.69 4.98 2.99
CA SER A 74 -10.07 5.25 2.55
C SER A 74 -10.26 6.72 2.13
N GLY A 75 -9.64 7.67 2.83
CA GLY A 75 -9.63 9.09 2.42
C GLY A 75 -8.87 9.33 1.11
N LYS A 76 -7.78 8.60 0.88
CA LYS A 76 -7.03 8.65 -0.38
C LYS A 76 -7.79 7.97 -1.53
N ASP A 77 -8.48 6.86 -1.26
CA ASP A 77 -9.34 6.13 -2.19
C ASP A 77 -10.52 7.00 -2.65
N LEU A 78 -11.14 7.75 -1.74
CA LEU A 78 -12.15 8.78 -2.07
C LEU A 78 -11.60 9.88 -2.99
N SER A 79 -10.35 10.31 -2.78
CA SER A 79 -9.71 11.33 -3.63
C SER A 79 -9.28 10.80 -5.00
N GLU A 80 -8.97 9.51 -5.13
CA GLU A 80 -8.64 8.85 -6.41
C GLU A 80 -9.90 8.40 -7.17
N ALA A 81 -10.98 8.01 -6.47
CA ALA A 81 -12.27 7.63 -7.04
C ALA A 81 -13.03 8.81 -7.67
N SER A 82 -12.78 10.04 -7.21
CA SER A 82 -13.39 11.25 -7.80
C SER A 82 -12.76 11.67 -9.14
N GLY A 83 -11.67 11.00 -9.59
CA GLY A 83 -10.96 11.33 -10.83
C GLY A 83 -11.51 10.71 -12.13
N SER A 84 -12.55 9.87 -12.08
CA SER A 84 -13.08 9.18 -13.26
C SER A 84 -14.43 9.72 -13.73
N THR A 85 -14.48 11.01 -14.10
CA THR A 85 -15.46 11.50 -15.09
C THR A 85 -14.76 11.75 -16.43
N ARG A 86 -14.27 10.67 -17.04
CA ARG A 86 -14.05 10.67 -18.49
C ARG A 86 -15.34 10.17 -19.13
N ARG A 87 -16.20 11.13 -19.42
CA ARG A 87 -17.34 11.07 -20.33
C ARG A 87 -16.98 10.19 -21.55
N THR A 88 -17.54 9.00 -21.59
CA THR A 88 -17.46 8.03 -22.67
C THR A 88 -17.93 8.70 -23.96
N GLY A 89 -17.02 8.90 -24.89
CA GLY A 89 -17.32 9.24 -26.28
C GLY A 89 -16.96 8.07 -27.17
N ALA A 90 -17.73 7.93 -28.26
CA ALA A 90 -17.52 7.02 -29.40
C ALA A 90 -17.92 5.57 -29.10
N ASP A 91 -18.61 4.81 -29.94
CA ASP A 91 -19.05 4.97 -31.32
C ASP A 91 -19.98 3.76 -31.55
N GLN A 92 -21.28 3.99 -31.82
CA GLN A 92 -22.18 2.93 -32.28
C GLN A 92 -22.25 3.02 -33.81
N THR A 93 -21.19 2.57 -34.47
CA THR A 93 -21.28 2.20 -35.88
C THR A 93 -21.66 0.72 -36.00
N HIS A 94 -22.54 0.48 -36.98
CA HIS A 94 -22.86 -0.78 -37.64
C HIS A 94 -23.96 -1.70 -37.08
N ARG A 95 -25.09 -1.70 -37.81
CA ARG A 95 -25.75 -2.86 -38.49
C ARG A 95 -27.24 -3.05 -38.19
N ARG A 96 -28.07 -2.63 -39.15
CA ARG A 96 -29.22 -3.36 -39.70
C ARG A 96 -29.24 -3.01 -41.20
N SER A 97 -28.88 -3.88 -42.14
CA SER A 97 -29.56 -5.12 -42.58
C SER A 97 -31.00 -4.85 -43.01
N THR A 98 -31.23 -4.44 -44.27
CA THR A 98 -31.72 -5.24 -45.42
C THR A 98 -32.10 -4.28 -46.54
#